data_AF-A0A645HPL3-F1
#
_entry.id   AF-A0A645HPL3-F1
#
_cell.length_a   1.000
_cell.length_b   1.000
_cell.length_c   1.000
_cell.angle_alpha   90.00
_cell.angle_beta   90.00
_cell.angle_gamma   90.00
#
_symmetry.space_group_name_H-M   'P 1'
#
loop_
_entity.id
_entity.type
_entity.pdbx_description
1 polymer ?
#
loop_
_entity_poly.entity_id
_entity_poly.type
_entity_poly.pdbx_seq_one_letter_code
_entity_poly.pdbx_strand_id
1 'polypeptide(L)'
;MLPDAIGMVIKLFPPSYSAMLIRQVMMAKPISIAFEGIPLEYATEFKEMLGVTFSFGDVTISPIIGIVILIVTAVVFFALAVINISRKKK
;
A
#
# COMPACT_ATOMS: atom_id res chain seq x y z
N MET A 1 -11.91 -3.28 14.70
CA MET A 1 -11.83 -3.00 13.25
C MET A 1 -11.94 -1.49 13.07
N LEU A 2 -11.12 -0.89 12.20
CA LEU A 2 -11.33 0.52 11.86
C LEU A 2 -12.68 0.63 11.12
N PRO A 3 -13.49 1.67 11.37
CA PRO A 3 -14.63 1.99 10.54
C PRO A 3 -14.25 1.92 9.05
N ASP A 4 -15.08 1.30 8.21
CA ASP A 4 -14.75 1.02 6.80
C ASP A 4 -14.25 2.26 6.05
N ALA A 5 -14.82 3.43 6.38
CA ALA A 5 -14.40 4.73 5.86
C ALA A 5 -12.91 5.04 6.16
N ILE A 6 -12.44 4.75 7.37
CA ILE A 6 -11.05 5.02 7.77
C ILE A 6 -10.09 4.05 7.08
N GLY A 7 -10.49 2.77 6.96
CA GLY A 7 -9.73 1.78 6.20
C GLY A 7 -9.58 2.17 4.73
N MET A 8 -10.63 2.73 4.13
CA MET A 8 -10.62 3.22 2.75
C MET A 8 -9.69 4.43 2.58
N VAL A 9 -9.73 5.40 3.49
CA VAL A 9 -8.83 6.58 3.45
C VAL A 9 -7.37 6.16 3.54
N ILE A 10 -7.03 5.22 4.43
CA ILE A 10 -5.66 4.73 4.57
C ILE A 10 -5.21 4.05 3.26
N LYS A 11 -6.06 3.23 2.64
CA LYS A 11 -5.73 2.57 1.36
C LYS A 11 -5.70 3.54 0.17
N LEU A 12 -6.30 4.73 0.28
CA LEU A 12 -6.25 5.76 -0.76
C LEU A 12 -4.95 6.59 -0.69
N PHE A 13 -4.33 6.68 0.49
CA PHE A 13 -3.13 7.50 0.68
C PHE A 13 -1.88 6.88 0.03
N PRO A 14 -1.19 7.58 -0.89
CA PRO A 14 -0.01 7.06 -1.58
C PRO A 14 1.09 6.52 -0.64
N PRO A 15 1.43 7.18 0.49
CA PRO A 15 2.45 6.66 1.41
C PRO A 15 2.14 5.27 1.96
N SER A 16 0.87 4.87 2.05
CA SER A 16 0.46 3.55 2.50
C SER A 16 1.00 2.44 1.59
N TYR A 17 1.03 2.67 0.27
CA TYR A 17 1.60 1.72 -0.69
C TYR A 17 3.12 1.58 -0.54
N SER A 18 3.84 2.67 -0.22
CA SER A 18 5.27 2.59 0.09
C SER A 18 5.52 1.74 1.33
N ALA A 19 4.75 1.95 2.40
CA ALA A 19 4.86 1.17 3.62
C ALA A 19 4.54 -0.32 3.39
N MET A 20 3.51 -0.62 2.61
CA MET A 20 3.15 -1.98 2.20
C MET A 20 4.32 -2.67 1.48
N LEU A 21 4.92 -2.03 0.47
CA LEU A 21 6.04 -2.59 -0.30
C LEU A 21 7.25 -2.87 0.59
N ILE A 22 7.60 -1.94 1.49
CA ILE A 22 8.68 -2.14 2.45
C ILE A 22 8.40 -3.34 3.35
N ARG A 23 7.18 -3.46 3.89
CA ARG A 23 6.79 -4.60 4.71
C ARG A 23 6.83 -5.91 3.94
N GLN A 24 6.41 -5.94 2.68
CA GLN A 24 6.49 -7.16 1.86
C GLN A 24 7.93 -7.66 1.74
N VAL A 25 8.88 -6.77 1.49
CA VAL A 25 10.30 -7.14 1.38
C VAL A 25 10.87 -7.54 2.75
N MET A 26 10.67 -6.72 3.78
CA MET A 26 11.24 -6.96 5.10
C MET A 26 10.65 -8.19 5.80
N MET A 27 9.36 -8.45 5.61
CA MET A 27 8.64 -9.50 6.32
C MET A 27 8.58 -10.83 5.56
N ALA A 28 9.05 -10.91 4.31
CA ALA A 28 9.05 -12.14 3.52
C ALA A 28 9.71 -13.31 4.27
N LYS A 29 10.94 -13.09 4.77
CA LYS A 29 11.70 -14.12 5.50
C LYS A 29 11.16 -14.39 6.91
N PRO A 30 10.89 -13.37 7.76
CA PRO A 30 10.32 -13.60 9.09
C PRO A 30 8.98 -14.34 9.07
N ILE A 31 8.08 -14.01 8.13
CA ILE A 31 6.77 -14.68 8.03
C ILE A 31 6.95 -16.14 7.60
N SER A 32 7.86 -16.42 6.66
CA SER A 32 8.13 -17.80 6.22
C SER A 32 8.61 -18.70 7.36
N ILE A 33 9.40 -18.17 8.28
CA ILE A 33 9.92 -18.92 9.44
C ILE A 33 8.84 -19.02 10.52
N ALA A 34 8.16 -17.92 10.82
CA ALA A 34 7.20 -17.86 11.92
C ALA A 34 5.93 -18.70 11.68
N PHE A 35 5.56 -18.89 10.41
CA PHE A 35 4.38 -19.67 10.01
C PHE A 35 4.74 -21.02 9.37
N GLU A 36 5.98 -21.49 9.56
CA GLU A 36 6.40 -22.81 9.07
C GLU A 36 5.56 -23.91 9.73
N GLY A 37 4.96 -24.80 8.92
CA GLY A 37 4.08 -25.86 9.41
C GLY A 37 2.69 -25.41 9.86
N ILE A 38 2.34 -24.12 9.71
CA ILE A 38 1.02 -23.56 10.04
C ILE A 38 0.18 -23.43 8.75
N PRO A 39 -1.16 -23.62 8.80
CA PRO A 39 -2.03 -23.36 7.65
C PRO A 39 -1.86 -21.95 7.08
N LEU A 40 -1.87 -21.86 5.74
CA LEU A 40 -1.57 -20.64 4.99
C LEU A 40 -2.57 -19.49 5.24
N GLU A 41 -3.77 -19.84 5.71
CA GLU A 41 -4.85 -18.91 6.05
C GLU A 41 -4.41 -17.93 7.16
N TYR A 42 -3.78 -18.44 8.23
CA TYR A 42 -3.28 -17.60 9.33
C TYR A 42 -2.19 -16.63 8.88
N ALA A 43 -1.30 -17.07 7.99
CA ALA A 43 -0.26 -16.20 7.44
C ALA A 43 -0.86 -15.11 6.53
N THR A 44 -1.97 -15.40 5.86
CA THR A 44 -2.67 -14.46 4.98
C THR A 44 -3.43 -13.41 5.80
N GLU A 45 -4.20 -13.83 6.80
CA GLU A 45 -4.90 -12.94 7.72
C GLU A 45 -3.91 -12.01 8.46
N PHE A 46 -2.78 -12.55 8.91
CA PHE A 46 -1.72 -11.76 9.54
C PHE A 46 -1.13 -10.70 8.60
N LYS A 47 -0.89 -11.06 7.33
CA LYS A 47 -0.39 -10.11 6.31
C LYS A 47 -1.40 -8.98 6.05
N GLU A 48 -2.69 -9.28 6.01
CA GLU A 48 -3.73 -8.26 5.83
C GLU A 48 -3.86 -7.36 7.06
N MET A 49 -3.85 -7.94 8.26
CA MET A 49 -3.93 -7.20 9.52
C MET A 49 -2.80 -6.18 9.67
N LEU A 50 -1.58 -6.58 9.30
CA LEU A 50 -0.40 -5.71 9.38
C LEU A 50 -0.23 -4.77 8.17
N GLY A 51 -1.13 -4.84 7.19
CA GLY A 51 -1.03 -4.07 5.96
C GLY A 51 0.24 -4.40 5.16
N VAL A 52 0.66 -5.67 5.20
CA VAL A 52 1.64 -6.26 4.27
C VAL A 52 0.96 -6.51 2.93
N THR A 53 -0.32 -6.85 2.95
CA THR A 53 -1.20 -6.93 1.79
C THR A 53 -2.40 -6.02 2.01
N PHE A 54 -2.86 -5.36 0.95
CA PHE A 54 -4.10 -4.59 0.97
C PHE A 54 -5.13 -5.30 0.09
N SER A 55 -6.33 -5.50 0.63
CA SER A 55 -7.47 -6.05 -0.10
C SER A 55 -8.62 -5.04 -0.10
N PHE A 56 -9.22 -4.77 -1.25
CA PHE A 56 -10.45 -3.98 -1.38
C PHE A 56 -11.61 -4.94 -1.64
N GLY A 57 -12.37 -5.27 -0.59
CA GLY A 57 -13.28 -6.41 -0.65
C GLY A 57 -12.50 -7.67 -1.00
N ASP A 58 -12.89 -8.35 -2.09
CA ASP A 58 -12.25 -9.58 -2.57
C ASP A 58 -11.02 -9.34 -3.46
N VAL A 59 -10.68 -8.08 -3.79
CA VAL A 59 -9.57 -7.77 -4.69
C VAL A 59 -8.31 -7.45 -3.91
N THR A 60 -7.34 -8.36 -3.92
CA THR A 60 -6.01 -8.12 -3.36
C THR A 60 -5.19 -7.24 -4.30
N ILE A 61 -4.65 -6.15 -3.77
CA ILE A 61 -3.74 -5.26 -4.49
C ILE A 61 -2.39 -5.95 -4.63
N SER A 62 -1.99 -6.19 -5.88
CA SER A 62 -0.66 -6.71 -6.16
C SER A 62 0.42 -5.65 -5.91
N PRO A 63 1.67 -6.07 -5.63
CA PRO A 63 2.79 -5.13 -5.44
C PRO A 63 2.97 -4.19 -6.64
N ILE A 64 2.75 -4.70 -7.85
CA ILE A 64 2.85 -3.94 -9.11
C ILE A 64 1.83 -2.80 -9.13
N ILE A 65 0.59 -3.05 -8.71
CA ILE A 65 -0.44 -2.01 -8.63
C ILE A 65 -0.03 -0.91 -7.64
N GLY A 66 0.56 -1.29 -6.48
CA GLY A 66 1.09 -0.32 -5.52
C GLY A 66 2.18 0.58 -6.11
N ILE A 67 3.10 0.01 -6.90
CA ILE A 67 4.15 0.76 -7.61
C ILE A 67 3.53 1.73 -8.63
N VAL A 68 2.55 1.27 -9.42
CA VAL A 68 1.86 2.09 -10.42
C VAL A 68 1.16 3.27 -9.73
N ILE A 69 0.47 3.04 -8.61
CA ILE A 69 -0.18 4.11 -7.84
C ILE A 69 0.85 5.17 -7.41
N LEU A 70 1.99 4.75 -6.88
CA LEU A 70 3.06 5.68 -6.48
C LEU A 70 3.58 6.51 -7.65
N ILE A 71 3.82 5.90 -8.81
CA ILE A 71 4.27 6.60 -10.03
C ILE A 71 3.22 7.62 -10.49
N VAL A 72 1.97 7.20 -10.61
CA VAL A 72 0.86 8.09 -11.02
C VAL A 72 0.75 9.27 -10.06
N THR A 73 0.84 8.99 -8.76
CA THR A 73 0.73 10.05 -7.76
C THR A 73 1.90 11.03 -7.84
N ALA A 74 3.13 10.54 -8.04
CA ALA A 74 4.30 11.38 -8.23
C ALA A 74 4.15 12.29 -9.46
N VAL A 75 3.68 11.75 -10.60
CA VAL A 75 3.42 12.52 -11.82
C VAL A 75 2.37 13.60 -11.59
N VAL A 76 1.26 13.27 -10.93
CA VAL A 76 0.17 14.23 -10.65
C VAL A 76 0.67 15.36 -9.74
N PHE A 77 1.30 15.06 -8.61
CA PHE A 77 1.79 16.09 -7.70
C PHE A 77 2.91 16.93 -8.32
N PHE A 78 3.79 16.32 -9.12
CA PHE A 78 4.83 17.07 -9.82
C PHE A 78 4.23 18.03 -10.85
N ALA A 79 3.27 17.58 -11.67
CA ALA A 79 2.58 18.43 -12.63
C ALA A 79 1.84 19.59 -11.93
N LEU A 80 1.14 19.30 -10.83
CA LEU A 80 0.47 20.32 -10.02
C LEU A 80 1.47 21.32 -9.44
N ALA A 81 2.62 20.87 -8.96
CA ALA A 81 3.68 21.74 -8.45
C ALA A 81 4.21 22.68 -9.53
N VAL A 82 4.49 22.16 -10.74
CA VAL A 82 4.92 22.95 -11.89
C VAL A 82 3.86 23.99 -12.27
N ILE A 83 2.58 23.59 -12.37
CA ILE A 83 1.48 24.51 -12.67
C ILE A 83 1.38 25.61 -11.59
N ASN A 84 1.45 25.24 -10.31
CA ASN A 84 1.36 26.19 -9.20
C ASN A 84 2.51 27.22 -9.23
N ILE A 85 3.74 26.78 -9.51
CA ILE A 85 4.90 27.68 -9.65
C ILE A 85 4.74 28.58 -10.88
N SER A 86 4.33 28.04 -12.02
CA SER A 86 4.12 28.81 -13.25
C SER A 86 3.01 29.86 -13.11
N ARG A 87 1.98 29.60 -12.30
CA ARG A 87 0.92 30.58 -12.00
C ARG A 87 1.39 31.76 -11.14
N LYS A 88 2.46 31.61 -10.36
CA LYS A 88 3.06 32.69 -9.55
C LYS A 88 4.05 33.56 -10.31
N LYS A 89 4.46 33.17 -11.53
CA LYS A 89 5.38 33.93 -12.40
C LYS A 89 4.66 34.80 -13.45
N LYS A 90 3.33 34.73 -13.52
CA LYS A 90 2.48 35.72 -14.20
C LYS A 90 1.90 36.65 -13.14
#